data_AF-A0A7S2CLN2-F1
#
_entry.id   AF-A0A7S2CLN2-F1
#
_cell.length_a   1.000
_cell.length_b   1.000
_cell.length_c   1.000
_cell.angle_alpha   90.00
_cell.angle_beta   90.00
_cell.angle_gamma   90.00
#
_symmetry.space_group_name_H-M   'P 1'
#
loop_
_entity.id
_entity.type
_entity.pdbx_description
1 polymer ?
#
loop_
_entity_poly.entity_id
_entity_poly.type
_entity_poly.pdbx_seq_one_letter_code
_entity_poly.pdbx_strand_id
1 'polypeptide(L)'
;GKFYVLDRGVSRWDTCAAQAVLEAYGGMLVMLAPAMATPRLFNSYTYASSALNLDFARCELTRYNAARPLGSDSSGCATDVSDVKAYANVQGLLAATSKAVADEVITVLEEGLACPPVFT
;
A
#
# COMPACT_ATOMS: atom_id res chain seq x y z
N GLY A 1 11.23 11.25 13.32
CA GLY A 1 12.08 11.05 12.12
C GLY A 1 11.38 11.60 10.89
N LYS A 2 11.80 11.20 9.68
CA LYS A 2 11.08 11.55 8.44
C LYS A 2 10.29 10.35 7.92
N PHE A 3 9.14 10.61 7.30
CA PHE A 3 8.30 9.60 6.67
C PHE A 3 7.57 10.16 5.43
N TYR A 4 7.03 9.26 4.61
CA TYR A 4 6.19 9.54 3.46
C TYR A 4 5.05 8.51 3.43
N VAL A 5 3.80 8.97 3.32
CA VAL A 5 2.61 8.12 3.20
C VAL A 5 2.01 8.32 1.83
N LEU A 6 1.58 7.21 1.23
CA LEU A 6 0.76 7.19 0.03
C LEU A 6 -0.40 6.22 0.27
N ASP A 7 -1.63 6.69 0.15
CA ASP A 7 -2.85 5.92 0.40
C ASP A 7 -3.31 5.07 -0.78
N ARG A 8 -2.76 5.34 -1.98
CA ARG A 8 -3.06 4.65 -3.23
C ARG A 8 -1.95 3.70 -3.66
N GLY A 9 -2.31 2.72 -4.48
CA GLY A 9 -1.33 1.86 -5.14
C GLY A 9 -0.54 2.59 -6.25
N VAL A 10 0.76 2.31 -6.35
CA VAL A 10 1.69 2.86 -7.36
C VAL A 10 2.48 1.77 -8.07
N SER A 11 2.86 1.99 -9.32
CA SER A 11 3.53 0.92 -10.07
C SER A 11 4.87 0.57 -9.42
N ARG A 12 5.29 -0.70 -9.53
CA ARG A 12 6.54 -1.19 -8.94
C ARG A 12 7.76 -0.34 -9.30
N TRP A 13 7.85 0.13 -10.54
CA TRP A 13 8.97 0.96 -10.99
C TRP A 13 9.03 2.31 -10.28
N ASP A 14 7.93 2.77 -9.69
CA ASP A 14 7.87 4.00 -8.90
C ASP A 14 8.56 3.81 -7.53
N THR A 15 8.64 2.58 -7.01
CA THR A 15 9.06 2.34 -5.61
C THR A 15 10.30 1.47 -5.46
N CYS A 16 10.63 0.58 -6.41
CA CYS A 16 11.67 -0.42 -6.19
C CYS A 16 13.08 0.17 -6.00
N ALA A 17 13.44 1.21 -6.77
CA ALA A 17 14.72 1.88 -6.63
C ALA A 17 14.79 2.70 -5.33
N ALA A 18 13.71 3.41 -5.01
CA ALA A 18 13.61 4.20 -3.79
C ALA A 18 13.67 3.33 -2.53
N GLN A 19 13.02 2.16 -2.54
CA GLN A 19 13.07 1.20 -1.44
C GLN A 19 14.49 0.72 -1.18
N ALA A 20 15.23 0.30 -2.22
CA ALA A 20 16.59 -0.18 -2.06
C ALA A 20 17.52 0.89 -1.44
N VAL A 21 17.39 2.14 -1.89
CA VAL A 21 18.13 3.27 -1.30
C VAL A 21 17.71 3.49 0.15
N LEU A 22 16.41 3.53 0.43
CA LEU A 22 15.90 3.76 1.78
C LEU A 22 16.39 2.68 2.77
N GLU A 23 16.33 1.42 2.38
CA GLU A 23 16.79 0.27 3.18
C GLU A 23 18.31 0.31 3.42
N ALA A 24 19.10 0.75 2.43
CA ALA A 24 20.55 0.93 2.59
C ALA A 24 20.91 1.96 3.68
N TYR A 25 20.02 2.93 3.95
CA TYR A 25 20.17 3.91 5.04
C TYR A 25 19.46 3.50 6.34
N GLY A 26 19.02 2.24 6.45
CA GLY A 26 18.33 1.72 7.65
C GLY A 26 16.85 2.12 7.76
N GLY A 27 16.29 2.69 6.70
CA GLY A 27 14.86 2.94 6.57
C GLY A 27 14.09 1.71 6.10
N MET A 28 12.80 1.88 5.87
CA MET A 28 11.92 0.81 5.38
C MET A 28 10.77 1.35 4.55
N LEU A 29 10.33 0.57 3.56
CA LEU A 29 9.09 0.77 2.82
C LEU A 29 8.11 -0.35 3.16
N VAL A 30 6.91 -0.01 3.63
CA VAL A 30 5.95 -0.98 4.17
C VAL A 30 4.58 -0.78 3.55
N MET A 31 3.85 -1.87 3.35
CA MET A 31 2.46 -1.82 2.91
C MET A 31 1.55 -1.32 4.03
N LEU A 32 0.70 -0.34 3.73
CA LEU A 32 -0.11 0.34 4.73
C LEU A 32 -1.25 -0.53 5.27
N ALA A 33 -2.00 -1.23 4.39
CA ALA A 33 -3.17 -1.99 4.83
C ALA A 33 -2.82 -3.17 5.76
N PRO A 34 -1.80 -4.02 5.46
CA PRO A 34 -1.37 -5.06 6.40
C PRO A 34 -0.86 -4.47 7.73
N ALA A 35 -0.13 -3.36 7.66
CA ALA A 35 0.43 -2.71 8.84
C ALA A 35 -0.64 -2.16 9.79
N MET A 36 -1.79 -1.73 9.25
CA MET A 36 -2.93 -1.24 10.03
C MET A 36 -3.91 -2.34 10.46
N ALA A 37 -4.09 -3.39 9.65
CA ALA A 37 -5.00 -4.49 9.96
C ALA A 37 -4.40 -5.47 10.99
N THR A 38 -3.08 -5.63 10.98
CA THR A 38 -2.35 -6.46 11.94
C THR A 38 -1.24 -5.62 12.55
N PRO A 39 -1.39 -5.20 13.82
CA PRO A 39 -0.41 -4.32 14.44
C PRO A 39 0.99 -4.93 14.32
N ARG A 40 1.89 -4.18 13.67
CA ARG A 40 3.35 -4.44 13.62
C ARG A 40 3.81 -5.55 12.68
N LEU A 41 2.96 -6.04 11.79
CA LEU A 41 3.38 -6.90 10.68
C LEU A 41 3.78 -6.04 9.48
N PHE A 42 5.07 -5.69 9.44
CA PHE A 42 5.65 -4.92 8.36
C PHE A 42 5.95 -5.82 7.17
N ASN A 43 5.02 -5.87 6.22
CA ASN A 43 5.26 -6.51 4.95
C ASN A 43 5.82 -5.49 3.96
N SER A 44 6.97 -5.81 3.40
CA SER A 44 7.46 -5.16 2.19
C SER A 44 6.65 -5.65 0.98
N TYR A 45 6.60 -4.83 -0.06
CA TYR A 45 6.01 -5.26 -1.33
C TYR A 45 6.76 -6.44 -1.90
N THR A 46 6.03 -7.50 -2.27
CA THR A 46 6.59 -8.62 -3.00
C THR A 46 6.84 -8.20 -4.44
N TYR A 47 8.11 -8.00 -4.76
CA TYR A 47 8.57 -7.77 -6.13
C TYR A 47 8.71 -9.06 -6.95
N ALA A 48 8.11 -10.17 -6.50
CA ALA A 48 8.18 -11.44 -7.21
C ALA A 48 7.26 -11.45 -8.43
N SER A 49 7.67 -12.21 -9.43
CA SER A 49 6.93 -12.42 -10.67
C SER A 49 6.00 -13.62 -10.54
N SER A 50 4.70 -13.42 -10.80
CA SER A 50 3.65 -14.43 -10.68
C SER A 50 2.48 -14.18 -11.65
N ALA A 51 1.63 -15.19 -11.81
CA ALA A 51 0.40 -15.09 -12.61
C ALA A 51 -0.76 -14.39 -11.88
N LEU A 52 -0.64 -14.21 -10.57
CA LEU A 52 -1.60 -13.54 -9.69
C LEU A 52 -0.88 -12.50 -8.84
N ASN A 53 -1.64 -11.54 -8.31
CA ASN A 53 -1.11 -10.53 -7.42
C ASN A 53 -0.87 -11.11 -6.02
N LEU A 54 0.41 -11.22 -5.62
CA LEU A 54 0.79 -11.83 -4.34
C LEU A 54 0.50 -10.91 -3.14
N ASP A 55 0.44 -9.60 -3.38
CA ASP A 55 0.14 -8.57 -2.36
C ASP A 55 -1.33 -8.13 -2.44
N PHE A 56 -2.20 -9.00 -2.94
CA PHE A 56 -3.62 -8.71 -3.07
C PHE A 56 -4.26 -8.45 -1.71
N ALA A 57 -4.92 -7.30 -1.60
CA ALA A 57 -5.98 -7.08 -0.63
C ALA A 57 -7.07 -6.26 -1.31
N ARG A 58 -8.25 -6.26 -0.67
CA ARG A 58 -9.43 -5.55 -1.15
C ARG A 58 -9.08 -4.08 -1.43
N CYS A 59 -9.29 -3.64 -2.67
CA CYS A 59 -8.93 -2.30 -3.13
C CYS A 59 -9.97 -1.74 -4.10
N GLU A 60 -9.93 -0.43 -4.35
CA GLU A 60 -10.70 0.16 -5.44
C GLU A 60 -10.11 -0.24 -6.80
N LEU A 61 -10.97 -0.55 -7.76
CA LEU A 61 -10.58 -0.82 -9.14
C LEU A 61 -10.40 0.51 -9.87
N THR A 62 -9.24 0.65 -10.47
CA THR A 62 -8.84 1.78 -11.32
C THR A 62 -8.39 1.26 -12.67
N ARG A 63 -8.33 2.14 -13.67
CA ARG A 63 -7.77 1.83 -15.00
C ARG A 63 -6.34 1.26 -14.95
N TYR A 64 -5.62 1.51 -13.85
CA TYR A 64 -4.22 1.11 -13.69
C TYR A 64 -4.07 -0.28 -13.08
N ASN A 65 -4.93 -0.66 -12.14
CA ASN A 65 -4.83 -1.95 -11.43
C ASN A 65 -5.79 -3.03 -11.96
N ALA A 66 -6.89 -2.67 -12.61
CA ALA A 66 -7.92 -3.64 -13.01
C ALA A 66 -7.41 -4.61 -14.07
N ALA A 67 -7.71 -5.90 -13.91
CA ALA A 67 -7.37 -6.94 -14.88
C ALA A 67 -8.12 -6.78 -16.22
N ARG A 68 -9.29 -6.13 -16.17
CA ARG A 68 -10.13 -5.86 -17.35
C ARG A 68 -10.30 -4.35 -17.53
N PRO A 69 -10.50 -3.86 -18.76
CA PRO A 69 -10.82 -2.47 -19.00
C PRO A 69 -12.07 -2.05 -18.22
N LEU A 70 -11.94 -0.97 -17.45
CA LEU A 70 -13.05 -0.35 -16.75
C LEU A 70 -13.75 0.65 -17.69
N GLY A 71 -15.09 0.70 -17.61
CA GLY A 71 -15.87 1.75 -18.25
C GLY A 71 -15.67 3.10 -17.54
N SER A 72 -16.19 4.18 -18.13
CA SER A 72 -16.08 5.54 -17.57
C SER A 72 -16.67 5.68 -16.16
N ASP A 73 -17.65 4.85 -15.81
CA ASP A 73 -18.44 4.97 -14.57
C ASP A 73 -18.24 3.79 -13.59
N SER A 74 -17.32 2.85 -13.88
CA SER A 74 -17.14 1.67 -13.02
C SER A 74 -16.10 1.91 -11.93
N SER A 75 -16.53 2.51 -10.81
CA SER A 75 -15.82 2.44 -9.52
C SER A 75 -16.26 1.19 -8.76
N GLY A 76 -15.63 0.06 -9.09
CA GLY A 76 -15.81 -1.20 -8.37
C GLY A 76 -14.78 -1.38 -7.26
N CYS A 77 -15.05 -2.27 -6.31
CA CYS A 77 -14.05 -2.75 -5.37
C CYS A 77 -13.65 -4.18 -5.75
N ALA A 78 -12.35 -4.42 -5.92
CA ALA A 78 -11.81 -5.75 -6.17
C ALA A 78 -11.99 -6.61 -4.92
N THR A 79 -12.72 -7.73 -5.06
CA THR A 79 -12.89 -8.71 -3.98
C THR A 79 -12.15 -10.01 -4.26
N ASP A 80 -11.76 -10.23 -5.52
CA ASP A 80 -10.98 -11.38 -5.96
C ASP A 80 -9.66 -10.94 -6.60
N VAL A 81 -8.60 -11.73 -6.42
CA VAL A 81 -7.27 -11.45 -6.98
C VAL A 81 -7.28 -11.39 -8.51
N SER A 82 -8.22 -12.08 -9.17
CA SER A 82 -8.39 -12.05 -10.62
C SER A 82 -8.99 -10.74 -11.15
N ASP A 83 -9.53 -9.89 -10.27
CA ASP A 83 -10.04 -8.56 -10.64
C ASP A 83 -8.90 -7.56 -10.89
N VAL A 84 -7.68 -7.86 -10.42
CA VAL A 84 -6.50 -6.99 -10.54
C VAL A 84 -5.41 -7.65 -11.38
N LYS A 85 -4.57 -6.83 -12.00
CA LYS A 85 -3.39 -7.32 -12.72
C LYS A 85 -2.46 -8.02 -11.72
N ALA A 86 -1.81 -9.10 -12.18
CA ALA A 86 -0.88 -9.89 -11.39
C ALA A 86 0.30 -9.09 -10.76
N TYR A 87 0.56 -7.90 -11.29
CA TYR A 87 1.65 -7.00 -10.89
C TYR A 87 1.16 -5.61 -10.46
N ALA A 88 -0.14 -5.46 -10.20
CA ALA A 88 -0.65 -4.19 -9.71
C ALA A 88 -0.20 -3.96 -8.27
N ASN A 89 0.16 -2.74 -7.93
CA ASN A 89 0.24 -2.34 -6.53
C ASN A 89 -1.16 -1.89 -6.12
N VAL A 90 -1.70 -2.52 -5.08
CA VAL A 90 -3.10 -2.36 -4.66
C VAL A 90 -3.24 -1.83 -3.24
N GLN A 91 -2.13 -1.74 -2.50
CA GLN A 91 -2.06 -1.20 -1.14
C GLN A 91 -1.37 0.16 -1.13
N GLY A 92 -1.80 1.01 -0.20
CA GLY A 92 -1.01 2.16 0.21
C GLY A 92 0.37 1.76 0.75
N LEU A 93 1.24 2.75 0.87
CA LEU A 93 2.64 2.62 1.22
C LEU A 93 3.03 3.63 2.31
N LEU A 94 3.91 3.19 3.21
CA LEU A 94 4.61 4.04 4.16
C LEU A 94 6.12 3.85 3.98
N ALA A 95 6.81 4.94 3.65
CA ALA A 95 8.27 4.99 3.68
C ALA A 95 8.69 5.69 4.97
N ALA A 96 9.56 5.06 5.77
CA ALA A 96 10.01 5.61 7.04
C ALA A 96 11.53 5.50 7.19
N THR A 97 12.11 6.49 7.86
CA THR A 97 13.56 6.54 8.14
C THR A 97 14.03 5.49 9.15
N SER A 98 13.12 4.90 9.92
CA SER A 98 13.40 3.77 10.82
C SER A 98 12.10 3.07 11.22
N LYS A 99 12.22 1.86 11.79
CA LYS A 99 11.07 1.14 12.35
C LYS A 99 10.33 1.92 13.43
N ALA A 100 11.05 2.61 14.32
CA ALA A 100 10.44 3.40 15.39
C ALA A 100 9.54 4.51 14.83
N VAL A 101 9.97 5.16 13.73
CA VAL A 101 9.16 6.17 13.04
C VAL A 101 7.95 5.51 12.36
N ALA A 102 8.11 4.33 11.75
CA ALA A 102 7.01 3.62 11.14
C ALA A 102 5.93 3.24 12.17
N ASP A 103 6.35 2.69 13.32
CA ASP A 103 5.45 2.33 14.44
C ASP A 103 4.66 3.56 14.94
N GLU A 104 5.34 4.70 15.14
CA GLU A 104 4.73 5.97 15.57
C GLU A 104 3.68 6.45 14.56
N VAL A 105 4.01 6.45 13.27
CA VAL A 105 3.09 6.89 12.21
C VAL A 105 1.87 5.99 12.11
N ILE A 106 2.05 4.67 12.14
CA ILE A 106 0.93 3.71 12.11
C ILE A 106 0.00 3.93 13.30
N THR A 107 0.55 4.13 14.49
CA THR A 107 -0.24 4.40 15.71
C THR A 107 -1.11 5.64 15.52
N VAL A 108 -0.54 6.74 15.02
CA VAL A 108 -1.28 7.98 14.74
C VAL A 108 -2.37 7.79 13.68
N LEU A 109 -2.10 7.02 12.63
CA LEU A 109 -3.08 6.73 11.58
C LEU A 109 -4.24 5.87 12.09
N GLU A 110 -3.95 4.85 12.92
CA GLU A 110 -4.96 4.01 13.56
C GLU A 110 -5.86 4.82 14.49
N GLU A 111 -5.28 5.68 15.34
CA GLU A 111 -6.02 6.58 16.23
C GLU A 111 -6.87 7.58 15.45
N GLY A 112 -6.32 8.17 14.37
CA GLY A 112 -7.02 9.12 13.51
C GLY A 112 -8.22 8.50 12.80
N LEU A 113 -8.12 7.24 12.36
CA LEU A 113 -9.22 6.53 11.69
C LEU A 113 -10.25 5.97 12.67
N ALA A 114 -9.87 5.73 13.92
CA ALA A 114 -10.82 5.42 14.99
C ALA A 114 -11.69 6.63 15.36
N CYS A 115 -11.24 7.84 15.05
CA CYS A 115 -12.01 9.06 15.23
C CYS A 115 -12.97 9.26 14.03
N PRO A 116 -14.30 9.36 14.26
CA PRO A 116 -15.22 9.65 13.18
C PRO A 116 -14.86 10.99 12.52
N PRO A 117 -14.92 11.11 11.19
CA PRO A 117 -14.54 12.33 10.50
C PRO A 117 -15.41 13.50 10.97
N VAL A 118 -14.77 14.52 11.55
CA VAL A 118 -15.43 15.77 11.92
C VAL A 118 -15.48 16.63 10.67
N PHE A 119 -16.60 16.59 9.96
CA PHE A 119 -16.89 17.55 8.90
C PHE A 119 -17.49 18.80 9.55
N THR A 120 -16.67 19.84 9.73
CA THR A 120 -17.13 21.20 10.05
C THR A 120 -17.45 21.99 8.80
#